data_AF-A0A2W0DUY2-F1
#
_entry.id   AF-A0A2W0DUY2-F1
#
_cell.length_a   1.000
_cell.length_b   1.000
_cell.length_c   1.000
_cell.angle_alpha   90.00
_cell.angle_beta   90.00
_cell.angle_gamma   90.00
#
_symmetry.space_group_name_H-M   'P 1'
#
loop_
_entity.id
_entity.type
_entity.pdbx_description
1 polymer ?
#
loop_
_entity_poly.entity_id
_entity_poly.type
_entity_poly.pdbx_seq_one_letter_code
_entity_poly.pdbx_strand_id
1 'polypeptide(L)'
;MLRFAECTFSSEDEMRSFLERHPETLDDLLIVGSELRSESHGWPDLLALDAEGQVWVIELKLNYAPRKILDQIVGHATWIASLTLRDLAQLYARCNDGAQLAEEYEAKFGRRLPGRAEMGSVVAIVASRILEHTHCQLAWLEECGVPMRAYEYRYLCANGVEAVRVERVRLQPHARKPL
;
A
#
# COMPACT_ATOMS: atom_id res chain seq x y z
N MET A 1 1.53 -33.00 -4.59
CA MET A 1 1.37 -31.78 -3.77
C MET A 1 2.62 -30.94 -3.96
N LEU A 2 2.49 -29.71 -4.48
CA LEU A 2 3.62 -28.79 -4.58
C LEU A 2 4.07 -28.41 -3.15
N ARG A 3 5.36 -28.54 -2.85
CA ARG A 3 5.93 -28.16 -1.56
C ARG A 3 6.56 -26.78 -1.69
N PHE A 4 5.93 -25.80 -1.06
CA PHE A 4 6.45 -24.44 -0.98
C PHE A 4 7.52 -24.34 0.10
N ALA A 5 8.61 -23.64 -0.22
CA ALA A 5 9.64 -23.22 0.74
C ALA A 5 9.55 -21.71 0.92
N GLU A 6 9.90 -21.21 2.10
CA GLU A 6 10.05 -19.77 2.32
C GLU A 6 11.25 -19.25 1.54
N CYS A 7 10.99 -18.18 0.80
CA CYS A 7 11.94 -17.41 0.02
C CYS A 7 11.97 -15.97 0.54
N THR A 8 12.88 -15.18 0.01
CA THR A 8 12.94 -13.73 0.25
C THR A 8 12.96 -13.02 -1.10
N PHE A 9 12.22 -11.93 -1.23
CA PHE A 9 12.44 -11.01 -2.33
C PHE A 9 13.89 -10.49 -2.27
N SER A 10 14.51 -10.36 -3.43
CA SER A 10 15.87 -9.82 -3.56
C SER A 10 15.91 -8.30 -3.42
N SER A 11 14.80 -7.60 -3.70
CA SER A 11 14.69 -6.14 -3.61
C SER A 11 13.25 -5.67 -3.33
N GLU A 12 13.08 -4.43 -2.83
CA GLU A 12 11.75 -3.79 -2.71
C GLU A 12 11.10 -3.61 -4.09
N ASP A 13 11.91 -3.47 -5.15
CA ASP A 13 11.46 -3.36 -6.54
C ASP A 13 10.85 -4.68 -7.05
N GLU A 14 11.43 -5.83 -6.69
CA GLU A 14 10.86 -7.16 -7.01
C GLU A 14 9.53 -7.37 -6.28
N MET A 15 9.48 -7.02 -4.99
CA MET A 15 8.26 -7.08 -4.19
C MET A 15 7.16 -6.18 -4.77
N ARG A 16 7.52 -4.94 -5.16
CA ARG A 16 6.61 -3.99 -5.82
C ARG A 16 6.04 -4.57 -7.11
N SER A 17 6.92 -5.08 -7.97
CA SER A 17 6.54 -5.69 -9.26
C SER A 17 5.63 -6.91 -9.08
N PHE A 18 5.78 -7.66 -7.99
CA PHE A 18 4.86 -8.75 -7.66
C PHE A 18 3.48 -8.20 -7.26
N LEU A 19 3.44 -7.26 -6.32
CA LEU A 19 2.18 -6.71 -5.79
C LEU A 19 1.42 -5.86 -6.80
N GLU A 20 2.12 -5.24 -7.75
CA GLU A 20 1.49 -4.53 -8.87
C GLU A 20 0.73 -5.47 -9.81
N ARG A 21 1.26 -6.68 -10.04
CA ARG A 21 0.60 -7.73 -10.84
C ARG A 21 -0.47 -8.48 -10.07
N HIS A 22 -0.35 -8.52 -8.75
CA HIS A 22 -1.23 -9.27 -7.85
C HIS A 22 -1.77 -8.41 -6.70
N PRO A 23 -2.43 -7.27 -6.99
CA PRO A 23 -2.94 -6.36 -5.96
C PRO A 23 -3.94 -7.03 -5.01
N GLU A 24 -4.66 -8.06 -5.49
CA GLU A 24 -5.58 -8.91 -4.73
C GLU A 24 -4.93 -9.61 -3.54
N THR A 25 -3.59 -9.69 -3.52
CA THR A 25 -2.82 -10.20 -2.39
C THR A 25 -3.02 -9.36 -1.13
N LEU A 26 -3.27 -8.05 -1.27
CA LEU A 26 -3.48 -7.13 -0.15
C LEU A 26 -4.98 -6.90 0.12
N ASP A 27 -5.72 -6.50 -0.91
CA ASP A 27 -7.14 -6.18 -0.88
C ASP A 27 -7.67 -6.09 -2.33
N ASP A 28 -8.95 -5.82 -2.55
CA ASP A 28 -9.47 -5.60 -3.91
C ASP A 28 -9.09 -4.20 -4.43
N LEU A 29 -7.87 -4.09 -4.96
CA LEU A 29 -7.25 -2.82 -5.36
C LEU A 29 -7.09 -2.69 -6.88
N LEU A 30 -7.24 -1.45 -7.35
CA LEU A 30 -6.81 -0.98 -8.67
C LEU A 30 -5.51 -0.20 -8.51
N ILE A 31 -4.40 -0.68 -9.06
CA ILE A 31 -3.14 0.06 -9.03
C ILE A 31 -3.26 1.30 -9.91
N VAL A 32 -3.02 2.47 -9.32
CA VAL A 32 -2.98 3.75 -10.03
C VAL A 32 -1.61 3.96 -10.67
N GLY A 33 -0.55 3.60 -9.96
CA GLY A 33 0.81 3.66 -10.46
C GLY A 33 1.83 3.08 -9.49
N SER A 34 2.94 2.65 -10.06
CA SER A 34 4.17 2.22 -9.40
C SER A 34 5.32 3.16 -9.82
N GLU A 35 6.41 3.20 -9.04
CA GLU A 35 7.63 3.96 -9.39
C GLU A 35 7.41 5.46 -9.67
N LEU A 36 6.75 6.15 -8.75
CA LEU A 36 6.39 7.57 -8.84
C LEU A 36 7.57 8.56 -8.81
N ARG A 37 8.78 8.12 -9.14
CA ARG A 37 10.04 8.86 -8.99
C ARG A 37 10.08 10.12 -9.86
N SER A 38 9.75 11.28 -9.30
CA SER A 38 10.31 12.56 -9.73
C SER A 38 10.54 13.54 -8.59
N GLU A 39 11.44 14.47 -8.86
CA GLU A 39 12.26 15.31 -7.98
C GLU A 39 11.56 15.86 -6.72
N SER A 40 12.19 15.57 -5.58
CA SER A 40 11.89 16.02 -4.21
C SER A 40 10.75 15.29 -3.47
N HIS A 41 11.16 14.62 -2.39
CA HIS A 41 10.36 13.92 -1.37
C HIS A 41 9.89 12.53 -1.80
N GLY A 42 10.63 11.50 -1.35
CA GLY A 42 10.41 10.09 -1.69
C GLY A 42 8.92 9.70 -1.67
N TRP A 43 8.39 9.50 -2.86
CA TRP A 43 7.04 9.01 -3.12
C TRP A 43 6.87 7.56 -2.68
N PRO A 44 5.64 7.09 -2.44
CA PRO A 44 5.40 5.72 -2.03
C PRO A 44 5.69 4.71 -3.14
N ASP A 45 5.84 3.46 -2.74
CA ASP A 45 6.10 2.37 -3.67
C ASP A 45 4.92 2.11 -4.61
N LEU A 46 3.68 2.11 -4.08
CA LEU A 46 2.46 1.95 -4.88
C LEU A 46 1.39 2.96 -4.47
N LEU A 47 0.63 3.41 -5.46
CA LEU A 47 -0.64 4.13 -5.28
C LEU A 47 -1.77 3.29 -5.86
N ALA A 48 -2.88 3.16 -5.15
CA ALA A 48 -4.02 2.37 -5.59
C ALA A 48 -5.38 3.00 -5.19
N LEU A 49 -6.46 2.45 -5.73
CA LEU A 49 -7.84 2.71 -5.31
C LEU A 49 -8.50 1.40 -4.88
N ASP A 50 -9.33 1.44 -3.84
CA ASP A 50 -10.25 0.34 -3.52
C ASP A 50 -11.65 0.58 -4.12
N ALA A 51 -12.57 -0.37 -3.91
CA ALA A 51 -13.94 -0.33 -4.43
C ALA A 51 -14.79 0.82 -3.85
N GLU A 52 -14.38 1.40 -2.73
CA GLU A 52 -15.00 2.58 -2.11
C GLU A 52 -14.41 3.89 -2.65
N GLY A 53 -13.37 3.82 -3.48
CA GLY A 53 -12.66 4.96 -4.03
C GLY A 53 -11.68 5.58 -3.03
N GLN A 54 -11.36 4.88 -1.94
CA GLN A 54 -10.29 5.36 -1.06
C GLN A 54 -8.96 5.27 -1.80
N VAL A 55 -8.14 6.29 -1.64
CA VAL A 55 -6.80 6.32 -2.24
C VAL A 55 -5.83 5.67 -1.27
N TRP A 56 -5.16 4.62 -1.72
CA TRP A 56 -4.19 3.87 -0.94
C TRP A 56 -2.79 4.28 -1.34
N VAL A 57 -2.01 4.71 -0.36
CA VAL A 57 -0.56 4.82 -0.49
C VAL A 57 0.06 3.64 0.25
N ILE A 58 0.83 2.82 -0.47
CA ILE A 58 1.42 1.59 0.06
C ILE A 58 2.94 1.73 0.09
N GLU A 59 3.51 1.61 1.28
CA GLU A 59 4.95 1.59 1.53
C GLU A 59 5.40 0.14 1.75
N LEU A 60 6.43 -0.28 1.03
CA LEU A 60 6.98 -1.62 1.09
C LEU A 60 8.28 -1.61 1.88
N LYS A 61 8.49 -2.65 2.68
CA LYS A 61 9.73 -2.90 3.39
C LYS A 61 10.11 -4.37 3.27
N LEU A 62 11.28 -4.69 2.73
CA LEU A 62 11.72 -6.09 2.61
C LEU A 62 11.78 -6.78 3.98
N ASN A 63 12.36 -6.08 4.96
CA ASN A 63 12.64 -6.62 6.29
C ASN A 63 11.72 -5.95 7.32
N TYR A 64 12.33 -5.45 8.39
CA TYR A 64 11.65 -4.70 9.43
C TYR A 64 11.29 -3.30 8.94
N ALA A 65 10.07 -2.84 9.24
CA ALA A 65 9.76 -1.42 9.14
C ALA A 65 10.68 -0.64 10.11
N PRO A 66 11.53 0.28 9.61
CA PRO A 66 12.52 0.96 10.45
C PRO A 66 11.86 1.99 11.37
N ARG A 67 12.57 2.39 12.44
CA ARG A 67 12.12 3.45 13.38
C ARG A 67 11.74 4.77 12.69
N LYS A 68 12.29 5.04 11.50
CA LYS A 68 12.05 6.25 10.69
C LYS A 68 10.84 6.16 9.76
N ILE A 69 10.05 5.09 9.84
CA ILE A 69 8.86 4.91 8.99
C ILE A 69 7.83 6.04 9.16
N LEU A 70 7.81 6.71 10.32
CA LEU A 70 6.91 7.84 10.59
C LEU A 70 7.09 9.00 9.61
N ASP A 71 8.33 9.38 9.29
CA ASP A 71 8.59 10.49 8.37
C ASP A 71 8.03 10.18 6.97
N GLN A 72 8.15 8.92 6.55
CA GLN A 72 7.59 8.45 5.29
C GLN A 72 6.06 8.45 5.32
N ILE A 73 5.45 7.89 6.37
CA ILE A 73 3.98 7.84 6.51
C ILE A 73 3.36 9.23 6.52
N VAL A 74 3.94 10.17 7.26
CA VAL A 74 3.45 11.55 7.32
C VAL A 74 3.65 12.25 5.98
N GLY A 75 4.80 12.05 5.33
CA GLY A 75 5.04 12.53 3.96
C GLY A 75 3.97 12.02 2.98
N HIS A 76 3.67 10.73 3.04
CA HIS A 76 2.65 10.09 2.21
C HIS A 76 1.24 10.60 2.49
N ALA A 77 0.86 10.71 3.76
CA ALA A 77 -0.45 11.22 4.16
C ALA A 77 -0.64 12.69 3.76
N THR A 78 0.40 13.51 3.87
CA THR A 78 0.33 14.91 3.43
C THR A 78 0.29 15.02 1.91
N TRP A 79 1.04 14.18 1.20
CA TRP A 79 0.99 14.15 -0.26
C TRP A 79 -0.38 13.72 -0.79
N ILE A 80 -0.89 12.58 -0.33
CA ILE A 80 -2.15 12.04 -0.86
C ILE A 80 -3.29 13.05 -0.65
N ALA A 81 -3.27 13.78 0.47
CA ALA A 81 -4.24 14.84 0.77
C ALA A 81 -4.17 16.01 -0.24
N SER A 82 -3.00 16.24 -0.87
CA SER A 82 -2.82 17.29 -1.89
C SER A 82 -3.26 16.87 -3.30
N LEU A 83 -3.42 15.57 -3.56
CA LEU A 83 -3.76 15.07 -4.89
C LEU A 83 -5.20 15.40 -5.28
N THR A 84 -5.37 15.96 -6.48
CA THR A 84 -6.69 16.11 -7.12
C THR A 84 -7.06 14.85 -7.91
N LEU A 85 -8.34 14.74 -8.29
CA LEU A 85 -8.78 13.66 -9.21
C LEU A 85 -8.06 13.72 -10.56
N ARG A 86 -7.72 14.94 -11.02
CA ARG A 86 -6.95 15.13 -12.25
C ARG A 86 -5.54 14.58 -12.10
N ASP A 87 -4.89 14.80 -10.96
CA ASP A 87 -3.54 14.28 -10.71
C ASP A 87 -3.54 12.75 -10.70
N LEU A 88 -4.54 12.12 -10.08
CA LEU A 88 -4.74 10.67 -10.10
C LEU A 88 -4.95 10.14 -11.53
N ALA A 89 -5.85 10.76 -12.30
CA ALA A 89 -6.11 10.35 -13.68
C ALA A 89 -4.88 10.54 -14.59
N GLN A 90 -4.14 11.64 -14.42
CA GLN A 90 -2.91 11.88 -15.16
C GLN A 90 -1.82 10.89 -14.77
N LEU A 91 -1.71 10.55 -13.48
CA LEU A 91 -0.76 9.54 -13.03
C LEU A 91 -1.09 8.18 -13.63
N TYR A 92 -2.36 7.78 -13.55
CA TYR A 92 -2.82 6.53 -14.14
C TYR A 92 -2.50 6.43 -15.64
N ALA A 93 -2.85 7.48 -16.40
CA ALA A 93 -2.58 7.53 -17.83
C ALA A 93 -1.07 7.44 -18.14
N ARG A 94 -0.20 8.03 -17.32
CA ARG A 94 1.26 7.90 -17.50
C ARG A 94 1.76 6.48 -17.24
N CYS A 95 1.17 5.78 -16.27
CA CYS A 95 1.58 4.43 -15.89
C CYS A 95 0.93 3.31 -16.75
N ASN A 96 -0.16 3.62 -17.47
CA ASN A 96 -0.98 2.63 -18.17
C ASN A 96 -1.24 3.03 -19.63
N ASP A 97 -0.20 3.46 -20.36
CA ASP A 97 -0.25 3.74 -21.80
C ASP A 97 -1.40 4.66 -22.26
N GLY A 98 -1.78 5.63 -21.43
CA GLY A 98 -2.84 6.60 -21.72
C GLY A 98 -4.26 6.13 -21.39
N ALA A 99 -4.42 4.97 -20.75
CA ALA A 99 -5.73 4.47 -20.31
C ALA A 99 -6.44 5.44 -19.36
N GLN A 100 -7.77 5.36 -19.31
CA GLN A 100 -8.59 6.25 -18.51
C GLN A 100 -8.93 5.63 -17.15
N LEU A 101 -8.45 6.26 -16.07
CA LEU A 101 -8.67 5.78 -14.70
C LEU A 101 -10.16 5.53 -14.38
N ALA A 102 -11.05 6.42 -14.84
CA ALA A 102 -12.48 6.30 -14.56
C ALA A 102 -13.12 5.09 -15.25
N GLU A 103 -12.72 4.79 -16.49
CA GLU A 103 -13.24 3.63 -17.24
C GLU A 103 -12.75 2.32 -16.61
N GLU A 104 -11.47 2.25 -16.24
CA GLU A 104 -10.87 1.08 -15.62
C GLU A 104 -11.40 0.84 -14.19
N TYR A 105 -11.63 1.90 -13.43
CA TYR A 105 -12.30 1.82 -12.13
C TYR A 105 -13.73 1.27 -12.26
N GLU A 106 -14.51 1.77 -13.23
CA GLU A 106 -15.88 1.29 -13.46
C GLU A 106 -15.90 -0.15 -13.99
N ALA A 107 -14.96 -0.52 -14.86
CA ALA A 107 -14.81 -1.88 -15.36
C ALA A 107 -14.48 -2.88 -14.24
N LYS A 108 -13.56 -2.51 -13.33
CA LYS A 108 -13.14 -3.38 -12.23
C LYS A 108 -14.21 -3.48 -11.13
N PHE A 109 -14.73 -2.34 -10.66
CA PHE A 109 -15.59 -2.29 -9.47
C PHE A 109 -17.09 -2.20 -9.76
N GLY A 110 -17.49 -2.03 -11.04
CA GLY A 110 -18.90 -1.93 -11.44
C GLY A 110 -19.59 -0.65 -10.98
N ARG A 111 -18.83 0.41 -10.68
CA ARG A 111 -19.33 1.70 -10.20
C ARG A 111 -18.45 2.85 -10.67
N ARG A 112 -19.04 4.03 -10.80
CA ARG A 112 -18.32 5.23 -11.19
C ARG A 112 -17.32 5.65 -10.12
N LEU A 113 -16.16 6.13 -10.60
CA LEU A 113 -15.14 6.75 -9.76
C LEU A 113 -15.74 7.99 -9.06
N PRO A 114 -15.72 8.08 -7.72
CA PRO A 114 -16.32 9.20 -6.99
C PRO A 114 -15.56 10.52 -7.19
N GLY A 115 -16.14 11.63 -6.75
CA GLY A 115 -15.42 12.91 -6.70
C GLY A 115 -14.33 12.90 -5.63
N ARG A 116 -13.24 13.65 -5.81
CA ARG A 116 -12.12 13.68 -4.84
C ARG A 116 -12.55 14.02 -3.41
N ALA A 117 -13.58 14.86 -3.23
CA ALA A 117 -14.09 15.25 -1.92
C ALA A 117 -14.80 14.12 -1.16
N GLU A 118 -15.22 13.08 -1.87
CA GLU A 118 -15.87 11.88 -1.31
C GLU A 118 -14.85 10.76 -1.03
N MET A 119 -13.64 10.87 -1.60
CA MET A 119 -12.58 9.88 -1.48
C MET A 119 -11.80 10.04 -0.17
N GLY A 120 -11.75 8.97 0.62
CA GLY A 120 -10.82 8.86 1.74
C GLY A 120 -9.38 8.60 1.29
N SER A 121 -8.48 8.44 2.25
CA SER A 121 -7.10 8.00 2.04
C SER A 121 -6.67 6.98 3.09
N VAL A 122 -5.88 6.00 2.68
CA VAL A 122 -5.29 4.98 3.55
C VAL A 122 -3.79 4.97 3.31
N VAL A 123 -3.01 4.93 4.40
CA VAL A 123 -1.59 4.58 4.31
C VAL A 123 -1.42 3.13 4.74
N ALA A 124 -0.86 2.31 3.86
CA ALA A 124 -0.61 0.90 4.08
C ALA A 124 0.89 0.62 4.16
N ILE A 125 1.29 -0.27 5.06
CA ILE A 125 2.67 -0.74 5.18
C ILE A 125 2.68 -2.24 4.98
N VAL A 126 3.54 -2.72 4.09
CA VAL A 126 3.75 -4.15 3.84
C VAL A 126 5.20 -4.49 4.16
N ALA A 127 5.40 -5.37 5.14
CA ALA A 127 6.73 -5.75 5.61
C ALA A 127 6.82 -7.26 5.84
N SER A 128 8.01 -7.86 5.87
CA SER A 128 8.10 -9.27 6.32
C SER A 128 7.86 -9.38 7.83
N ARG A 129 8.14 -8.29 8.57
CA ARG A 129 7.83 -8.17 9.99
C ARG A 129 7.67 -6.72 10.42
N ILE A 130 6.66 -6.45 11.25
CA ILE A 130 6.43 -5.15 11.89
C ILE A 130 6.82 -5.27 13.36
N LEU A 131 7.71 -4.38 13.80
CA LEU A 131 8.22 -4.39 15.17
C LEU A 131 7.22 -3.73 16.12
N GLU A 132 7.24 -4.12 17.39
CA GLU A 132 6.32 -3.62 18.43
C GLU A 132 6.31 -2.08 18.50
N HIS A 133 7.48 -1.44 18.45
CA HIS A 133 7.55 0.02 18.46
C HIS A 133 6.85 0.65 17.25
N THR A 134 6.93 0.02 16.07
CA THR A 134 6.24 0.46 14.87
C THR A 134 4.74 0.29 15.04
N HIS A 135 4.27 -0.86 15.54
CA HIS A 135 2.85 -1.07 15.88
C HIS A 135 2.27 0.08 16.70
N CYS A 136 2.97 0.48 17.77
CA CYS A 136 2.52 1.56 18.64
C CYS A 136 2.44 2.90 17.90
N GLN A 137 3.41 3.20 17.04
CA GLN A 137 3.45 4.42 16.23
C GLN A 137 2.30 4.47 15.22
N LEU A 138 2.04 3.36 14.52
CA LEU A 138 0.96 3.26 13.54
C LEU A 138 -0.41 3.32 14.23
N ALA A 139 -0.56 2.63 15.37
CA ALA A 139 -1.80 2.67 16.16
C ALA A 139 -2.11 4.09 16.64
N TRP A 140 -1.09 4.84 17.09
CA TRP A 140 -1.26 6.23 17.49
C TRP A 140 -1.68 7.13 16.31
N LEU A 141 -1.12 6.92 15.11
CA LEU A 141 -1.54 7.66 13.91
C LEU A 141 -3.00 7.36 13.54
N GLU A 142 -3.43 6.11 13.69
CA GLU A 142 -4.83 5.70 13.49
C GLU A 142 -5.76 6.41 14.50
N GLU A 143 -5.35 6.50 15.77
CA GLU A 143 -6.07 7.28 16.80
C GLU A 143 -6.13 8.78 16.46
N CYS A 144 -5.11 9.33 15.79
CA CYS A 144 -5.10 10.70 15.28
C CYS A 144 -5.94 10.91 14.01
N GLY A 145 -6.59 9.86 13.50
CA GLY A 145 -7.48 9.94 12.34
C GLY A 145 -6.79 9.77 10.99
N VAL A 146 -5.55 9.25 10.96
CA VAL A 146 -4.90 8.82 9.71
C VAL A 146 -5.23 7.33 9.49
N PRO A 147 -6.06 6.95 8.51
CA PRO A 147 -6.42 5.56 8.32
C PRO A 147 -5.20 4.71 7.95
N MET A 148 -4.84 3.77 8.80
CA MET A 148 -3.66 2.92 8.64
C MET A 148 -4.05 1.49 8.28
N ARG A 149 -3.25 0.85 7.43
CA ARG A 149 -3.25 -0.60 7.25
C ARG A 149 -1.83 -1.13 7.35
N ALA A 150 -1.70 -2.34 7.86
CA ALA A 150 -0.42 -2.97 8.10
C ALA A 150 -0.52 -4.43 7.73
N TYR A 151 0.49 -4.93 7.03
CA TYR A 151 0.50 -6.27 6.45
C TYR A 151 1.87 -6.91 6.68
N GLU A 152 1.85 -8.14 7.16
CA GLU A 152 3.04 -8.99 7.19
C GLU A 152 2.98 -10.00 6.04
N TYR A 153 4.08 -10.15 5.31
CA TYR A 153 4.14 -11.08 4.18
C TYR A 153 5.11 -12.26 4.40
N ARG A 154 4.83 -13.35 3.71
CA ARG A 154 5.73 -14.50 3.49
C ARG A 154 5.81 -14.77 2.00
N TYR A 155 7.02 -14.78 1.46
CA TYR A 155 7.28 -15.13 0.07
C TYR A 155 7.62 -16.62 -0.03
N LEU A 156 7.02 -17.31 -1.00
CA LEU A 156 7.05 -18.76 -1.12
C LEU A 156 7.39 -19.15 -2.56
N CYS A 157 8.31 -20.11 -2.74
CA CYS A 157 8.63 -20.66 -4.06
C CYS A 157 8.49 -22.19 -4.09
N ALA A 158 8.00 -22.73 -5.20
CA ALA A 158 7.94 -24.17 -5.48
C ALA A 158 8.07 -24.45 -6.98
N ASN A 159 9.13 -25.13 -7.44
CA ASN A 159 9.30 -25.54 -8.84
C ASN A 159 9.07 -24.40 -9.87
N GLY A 160 9.56 -23.20 -9.59
CA GLY A 160 9.38 -22.01 -10.45
C GLY A 160 8.02 -21.32 -10.30
N VAL A 161 7.14 -21.81 -9.44
CA VAL A 161 5.92 -21.11 -9.02
C VAL A 161 6.22 -20.25 -7.80
N GLU A 162 5.89 -18.98 -7.89
CA GLU A 162 6.02 -17.98 -6.84
C GLU A 162 4.65 -17.70 -6.21
N ALA A 163 4.62 -17.48 -4.90
CA ALA A 163 3.41 -17.10 -4.19
C ALA A 163 3.77 -16.18 -3.01
N VAL A 164 2.90 -15.22 -2.73
CA VAL A 164 3.00 -14.41 -1.52
C VAL A 164 1.77 -14.70 -0.65
N ARG A 165 2.01 -14.95 0.63
CA ARG A 165 0.96 -14.91 1.65
C ARG A 165 1.07 -13.60 2.40
N VAL A 166 -0.05 -12.92 2.57
CA VAL A 166 -0.13 -11.70 3.35
C VAL A 166 -1.15 -11.88 4.46
N GLU A 167 -0.81 -11.39 5.65
CA GLU A 167 -1.70 -11.33 6.79
C GLU A 167 -1.87 -9.88 7.23
N ARG A 168 -3.12 -9.43 7.38
CA ARG A 168 -3.42 -8.11 7.93
C ARG A 168 -3.08 -8.11 9.42
N VAL A 169 -2.24 -7.17 9.79
CA VAL A 169 -1.78 -6.97 11.15
C VAL A 169 -2.77 -6.12 11.93
N ARG A 170 -3.13 -6.57 13.13
CA ARG A 170 -3.87 -5.73 14.08
C ARG A 170 -2.88 -4.80 14.79
N LEU A 171 -3.02 -3.50 14.54
CA LEU A 171 -2.23 -2.48 15.22
C LEU A 171 -2.57 -2.46 16.71
N GLN A 172 -1.55 -2.28 17.55
CA GLN A 172 -1.69 -2.28 19.00
C GLN A 172 -0.98 -1.04 19.55
N PRO A 173 -1.68 -0.19 20.33
CA PRO A 173 -1.02 0.91 21.03
C PRO A 173 -0.14 0.34 22.15
N HIS A 174 0.70 1.20 22.74
CA HIS A 174 1.41 0.82 23.95
C HIS A 174 0.43 0.31 25.02
N ALA A 175 0.80 -0.78 25.70
CA ALA A 175 0.06 -1.26 26.84
C ALA A 175 -0.12 -0.11 27.84
N ARG A 176 -1.38 0.32 28.03
CA ARG A 176 -1.71 1.29 29.08
C ARG A 176 -1.41 0.59 30.41
N LYS A 177 -0.44 1.09 31.18
CA LYS A 177 -0.32 0.67 32.57
C LYS A 177 -1.64 1.03 33.27
N PRO A 178 -2.26 0.12 34.03
CA PRO A 178 -3.41 0.48 34.85
C PRO A 178 -3.00 1.62 35.78
N LEU A 179 -3.87 2.63 35.88
CA LEU A 179 -3.75 3.73 36.83
C LEU A 179 -3.83 3.21 38.26
#